data_AF-A0A059X7T0-F1
#
_entry.id   AF-A0A059X7T0-F1
#
_cell.length_a   1.000
_cell.length_b   1.000
_cell.length_c   1.000
_cell.angle_alpha   90.00
_cell.angle_beta   90.00
_cell.angle_gamma   90.00
#
_symmetry.space_group_name_H-M   'P 1'
#
loop_
_entity.id
_entity.type
_entity.pdbx_description
1 polymer ?
#
loop_
_entity_poly.entity_id
_entity_poly.type
_entity_poly.pdbx_seq_one_letter_code
_entity_poly.pdbx_strand_id
1 'polypeptide(L)'
;RSVLGEIQLENILEQMLSSEQYEKNVRVKENSKENVEFCIKLPSKQEEGKFVLLPIDSKFPLADYQSLLEAQESGDVHQMAQAGKNLENRVKQEAKKISEKYISPPKTTDFAILFLPLEGLYAEILRRPGLWESIQRKDRVSIVGPATLSAFLNSLQMGFRTLAIEKHTHEAWEWLSILKNDLYRFGDYLAKAQRKIEEAGKTHRPGEPANGNHEKETEQSGKPAPTQKHPPDSGRSRNG
;
A
#
# COMPACT_ATOMS: atom_id res chain seq x y z
N ARG A 1 -17.17 13.60 6.92
CA ARG A 1 -15.96 13.67 7.78
C ARG A 1 -15.95 12.44 8.65
N SER A 2 -14.79 11.84 8.88
CA SER A 2 -14.67 10.66 9.75
C SER A 2 -13.86 11.05 10.97
N VAL A 3 -14.53 11.13 12.12
CA VAL A 3 -13.95 11.54 13.41
C VAL A 3 -12.77 10.65 13.79
N LEU A 4 -12.84 9.35 13.48
CA LEU A 4 -11.76 8.40 13.77
C LEU A 4 -10.46 8.77 13.07
N GLY A 5 -10.55 9.16 11.79
CA GLY A 5 -9.36 9.51 11.01
C GLY A 5 -8.75 10.83 11.45
N GLU A 6 -9.55 11.76 11.95
CA GLU A 6 -9.10 13.03 12.52
C GLU A 6 -8.37 12.79 13.85
N ILE A 7 -8.93 11.97 14.74
CA ILE A 7 -8.31 11.60 16.02
C ILE A 7 -6.97 10.88 15.82
N GLN A 8 -6.89 9.94 14.87
CA GLN A 8 -5.63 9.23 14.64
C GLN A 8 -4.54 10.16 14.10
N LEU A 9 -4.90 11.05 13.18
CA LEU A 9 -3.99 12.07 12.66
C LEU A 9 -3.51 13.00 13.81
N GLU A 10 -4.44 13.44 14.66
CA GLU A 10 -4.14 14.26 15.83
C GLU A 10 -3.15 13.58 16.78
N ASN A 11 -3.37 12.31 17.11
CA ASN A 11 -2.48 11.54 17.97
C ASN A 11 -1.06 11.44 17.39
N ILE A 12 -0.94 11.21 16.08
CA ILE A 12 0.37 11.17 15.41
C ILE A 12 1.06 12.54 15.51
N LEU A 13 0.32 13.63 15.26
CA LEU A 13 0.88 14.98 15.35
C LEU A 13 1.30 15.33 16.79
N GLU A 14 0.47 15.02 17.80
CA GLU A 14 0.76 15.31 19.21
C GLU A 14 1.95 14.54 19.76
N GLN A 15 2.18 13.31 19.29
CA GLN A 15 3.36 12.53 19.66
C GLN A 15 4.64 13.04 19.01
N MET A 16 4.52 13.68 17.85
CA MET A 16 5.65 13.99 16.96
C MET A 16 5.91 15.49 16.82
N LEU A 17 5.08 16.38 17.33
CA LEU A 17 5.23 17.83 17.17
C LEU A 17 4.78 18.54 18.43
N SER A 18 5.39 19.69 18.74
CA SER A 18 4.85 20.59 19.77
C SER A 18 3.61 21.32 19.26
N SER A 19 2.78 21.81 20.18
CA SER A 19 1.54 22.55 19.87
C SER A 19 1.77 23.78 18.99
N GLU A 20 2.97 24.36 19.00
CA GLU A 20 3.31 25.54 18.22
C GLU A 20 3.63 25.19 16.76
N GLN A 21 4.01 23.95 16.48
CA GLN A 21 4.46 23.47 15.17
C GLN A 21 3.32 23.06 14.24
N TYR A 22 2.09 23.03 14.72
CA TYR A 22 0.91 22.74 13.89
C TYR A 22 -0.32 23.52 14.37
N GLU A 23 -1.34 23.60 13.54
CA GLU A 23 -2.63 24.19 13.87
C GLU A 23 -3.77 23.25 13.48
N LYS A 24 -4.85 23.27 14.26
CA LYS A 24 -6.07 22.49 14.05
C LYS A 24 -7.16 23.37 13.42
N ASN A 25 -7.98 22.81 12.54
CA ASN A 25 -9.15 23.46 11.92
C ASN A 25 -8.82 24.83 11.28
N VAL A 26 -7.83 24.85 10.40
CA VAL A 26 -7.25 26.08 9.85
C VAL A 26 -8.00 26.57 8.62
N ARG A 27 -8.30 27.87 8.58
CA ARG A 27 -8.76 28.52 7.36
C ARG A 27 -7.58 29.04 6.55
N VAL A 28 -7.24 28.30 5.50
CA VAL A 28 -6.09 28.64 4.64
C VAL A 28 -6.40 29.69 3.58
N LYS A 29 -7.64 29.78 3.08
CA LYS A 29 -8.07 30.81 2.10
C LYS A 29 -8.99 31.84 2.75
N GLU A 30 -8.72 33.13 2.54
CA GLU A 30 -9.48 34.23 3.17
C GLU A 30 -10.98 34.18 2.85
N ASN A 31 -11.32 33.88 1.60
CA ASN A 31 -12.71 33.82 1.11
C ASN A 31 -13.35 32.42 1.21
N SER A 32 -12.71 31.47 1.89
CA SER A 32 -13.24 30.12 2.06
C SER A 32 -13.92 29.95 3.42
N LYS A 33 -15.05 29.22 3.43
CA LYS A 33 -15.67 28.74 4.68
C LYS A 33 -15.11 27.39 5.13
N GLU A 34 -14.26 26.78 4.31
CA GLU A 34 -13.70 25.46 4.54
C GLU A 34 -12.47 25.55 5.42
N ASN A 35 -12.42 24.69 6.44
CA ASN A 35 -11.27 24.53 7.31
C ASN A 35 -10.60 23.20 7.01
N VAL A 36 -9.28 23.22 6.79
CA VAL A 36 -8.48 21.99 6.75
C VAL A 36 -8.33 21.48 8.18
N GLU A 37 -8.35 20.16 8.35
CA GLU A 37 -8.29 19.55 9.68
C GLU A 37 -7.00 19.91 10.41
N PHE A 38 -5.85 19.85 9.74
CA PHE A 38 -4.57 20.23 10.33
C PHE A 38 -3.67 20.98 9.33
N CYS A 39 -2.79 21.83 9.85
CA CYS A 39 -1.64 22.36 9.10
C CYS A 39 -0.37 22.23 9.92
N ILE A 40 0.71 21.73 9.31
CA ILE A 40 2.05 21.81 9.90
C ILE A 40 2.67 23.16 9.51
N LYS A 41 3.29 23.84 10.46
CA LYS A 41 4.04 25.07 10.22
C LYS A 41 5.44 24.74 9.77
N LEU A 42 5.78 25.18 8.57
CA LEU A 42 7.10 25.03 7.98
C LEU A 42 7.77 26.41 7.91
N PRO A 43 9.08 26.53 8.12
CA PRO A 43 9.79 27.80 7.96
C PRO A 43 9.57 28.39 6.56
N SER A 44 9.27 29.69 6.46
CA SER A 44 9.08 30.39 5.17
C SER A 44 10.41 30.64 4.46
N LYS A 45 10.44 30.51 3.12
CA LYS A 45 11.63 30.81 2.29
C LYS A 45 11.84 32.31 2.13
N GLN A 46 10.73 33.04 2.12
CA GLN A 46 10.68 34.43 1.69
C GLN A 46 10.96 35.38 2.85
N GLU A 47 10.65 34.97 4.07
CA GLU A 47 10.73 35.82 5.24
C GLU A 47 11.16 35.02 6.47
N GLU A 48 12.26 35.44 7.08
CA GLU A 48 12.78 34.86 8.31
C GLU A 48 11.78 35.10 9.47
N GLY A 49 11.53 34.06 10.26
CA GLY A 49 10.55 34.10 11.36
C GLY A 49 9.08 33.95 10.94
N LYS A 50 8.78 33.85 9.63
CA LYS A 50 7.44 33.49 9.14
C LYS A 50 7.34 31.99 8.81
N PHE A 51 6.11 31.50 8.73
CA PHE A 51 5.81 30.11 8.40
C PHE A 51 4.91 30.01 7.17
N VAL A 52 5.08 28.90 6.45
CA VAL A 52 4.16 28.40 5.43
C VAL A 52 3.40 27.21 6.02
N LEU A 53 2.11 27.09 5.70
CA LEU A 53 1.28 26.00 6.18
C LEU A 53 1.33 24.81 5.21
N LEU A 54 1.59 23.60 5.72
CA LEU A 54 1.40 22.35 4.99
C LEU A 54 0.04 21.75 5.37
N PRO A 55 -0.98 21.83 4.49
CA PRO A 55 -2.31 21.33 4.80
C PRO A 55 -2.33 19.79 4.83
N ILE A 56 -2.97 19.23 5.85
CA ILE A 56 -3.21 17.80 5.99
C ILE A 56 -4.70 17.58 6.25
N ASP A 57 -5.31 16.79 5.39
CA ASP A 57 -6.73 16.46 5.48
C ASP A 57 -6.90 14.93 5.49
N SER A 58 -7.66 14.44 6.46
CA SER A 58 -7.96 13.04 6.71
C SER A 58 -9.23 12.63 5.99
N LYS A 59 -9.14 11.59 5.16
CA LYS A 59 -10.32 11.01 4.51
C LYS A 59 -10.35 9.51 4.69
N PHE A 60 -11.56 9.04 4.95
CA PHE A 60 -11.81 7.63 5.17
C PHE A 60 -13.01 7.16 4.31
N PRO A 61 -12.77 6.77 3.05
CA PRO A 61 -13.79 6.17 2.18
C PRO A 61 -14.06 4.71 2.61
N LEU A 62 -14.51 4.54 3.86
CA LEU A 62 -14.67 3.22 4.49
C LEU A 62 -15.65 2.33 3.72
N ALA A 63 -16.78 2.89 3.27
CA ALA A 63 -17.77 2.13 2.50
C ALA A 63 -17.18 1.58 1.19
N ASP A 64 -16.51 2.42 0.40
CA ASP A 64 -15.86 2.00 -0.85
C ASP A 64 -14.76 0.94 -0.60
N TYR A 65 -14.04 1.07 0.52
CA TYR A 65 -13.02 0.10 0.92
C TYR A 65 -13.63 -1.24 1.37
N GLN A 66 -14.70 -1.21 2.17
CA GLN A 66 -15.42 -2.41 2.62
C GLN A 66 -16.03 -3.18 1.45
N SER A 67 -16.72 -2.49 0.54
CA SER A 67 -17.28 -3.14 -0.66
C SER A 67 -16.20 -3.81 -1.52
N LEU A 68 -15.00 -3.26 -1.55
CA LEU A 68 -13.88 -3.90 -2.22
C LEU A 68 -13.41 -5.16 -1.50
N LEU A 69 -13.29 -5.13 -0.17
CA LEU A 69 -12.90 -6.30 0.62
C LEU A 69 -13.94 -7.43 0.47
N GLU A 70 -15.22 -7.11 0.57
CA GLU A 70 -16.32 -8.08 0.37
C GLU A 70 -16.29 -8.72 -1.03
N ALA A 71 -16.04 -7.90 -2.07
CA ALA A 71 -15.87 -8.41 -3.42
C ALA A 71 -14.64 -9.33 -3.55
N GLN A 72 -13.54 -9.02 -2.87
CA GLN A 72 -12.35 -9.87 -2.81
C GLN A 72 -12.62 -11.21 -2.11
N GLU A 73 -13.36 -11.19 -1.00
CA GLU A 73 -13.73 -12.38 -0.24
C GLU A 73 -14.67 -13.31 -1.02
N SER A 74 -15.63 -12.74 -1.75
CA SER A 74 -16.54 -13.52 -2.60
C SER A 74 -15.87 -14.12 -3.86
N GLY A 75 -14.69 -13.63 -4.23
CA GLY A 75 -13.96 -14.09 -5.43
C GLY A 75 -14.60 -13.65 -6.75
N ASP A 76 -15.57 -12.74 -6.73
CA ASP A 76 -16.21 -12.22 -7.93
C ASP A 76 -15.34 -11.15 -8.59
N VAL A 77 -14.63 -11.56 -9.65
CA VAL A 77 -13.69 -10.72 -10.40
C VAL A 77 -14.36 -9.45 -10.96
N HIS A 78 -15.64 -9.52 -11.35
CA HIS A 78 -16.35 -8.36 -11.89
C HIS A 78 -16.68 -7.36 -10.79
N GLN A 79 -17.17 -7.83 -9.64
CA GLN A 79 -17.44 -6.97 -8.49
C GLN A 79 -16.14 -6.36 -7.93
N MET A 80 -15.05 -7.13 -7.87
CA MET A 80 -13.74 -6.62 -7.44
C MET A 80 -13.26 -5.47 -8.34
N ALA A 81 -13.38 -5.63 -9.66
CA ALA A 81 -12.98 -4.60 -10.62
C ALA A 81 -13.84 -3.32 -10.47
N GLN A 82 -15.14 -3.48 -10.26
CA GLN A 82 -16.06 -2.35 -10.11
C GLN A 82 -15.85 -1.62 -8.78
N ALA A 83 -15.81 -2.33 -7.65
CA ALA A 83 -15.55 -1.77 -6.34
C ALA A 83 -14.19 -1.05 -6.30
N GLY A 84 -13.19 -1.62 -6.97
CA GLY A 84 -11.89 -1.00 -7.10
C GLY A 84 -11.92 0.33 -7.86
N LYS A 85 -12.65 0.41 -8.98
CA LYS A 85 -12.84 1.67 -9.72
C LYS A 85 -13.57 2.72 -8.89
N ASN A 86 -14.56 2.31 -8.10
CA ASN A 86 -15.30 3.21 -7.22
C ASN A 86 -14.37 3.83 -6.17
N LEU A 87 -13.58 3.00 -5.49
CA LEU A 87 -12.59 3.46 -4.52
C LEU A 87 -11.57 4.43 -5.15
N GLU A 88 -11.06 4.08 -6.34
CA GLU A 88 -10.13 4.93 -7.09
C GLU A 88 -10.72 6.32 -7.39
N ASN A 89 -11.94 6.33 -7.94
CA ASN A 89 -12.64 7.57 -8.26
C ASN A 89 -12.91 8.39 -7.01
N ARG A 90 -13.27 7.73 -5.89
CA ARG A 90 -13.51 8.42 -4.63
C ARG A 90 -12.25 9.11 -4.13
N VAL A 91 -11.11 8.42 -4.12
CA VAL A 91 -9.83 9.01 -3.67
C VAL A 91 -9.40 10.16 -4.58
N LYS A 92 -9.54 10.04 -5.90
CA LYS A 92 -9.30 11.15 -6.84
C LYS A 92 -10.16 12.37 -6.53
N GLN A 93 -11.45 12.18 -6.27
CA GLN A 93 -12.35 13.28 -5.94
C GLN A 93 -11.97 13.96 -4.63
N GLU A 94 -11.60 13.20 -3.60
CA GLU A 94 -11.16 13.78 -2.34
C GLU A 94 -9.84 14.55 -2.49
N ALA A 95 -8.86 14.01 -3.24
CA ALA A 95 -7.62 14.71 -3.52
C ALA A 95 -7.85 16.02 -4.30
N LYS A 96 -8.71 16.00 -5.31
CA LYS A 96 -9.12 17.20 -6.04
C LYS A 96 -9.72 18.26 -5.12
N LYS A 97 -10.66 17.86 -4.24
CA LYS A 97 -11.26 18.78 -3.25
C LYS A 97 -10.20 19.37 -2.32
N ILE A 98 -9.25 18.57 -1.83
CA ILE A 98 -8.15 19.04 -0.99
C ILE A 98 -7.31 20.10 -1.72
N SER A 99 -6.96 19.81 -2.98
CA SER A 99 -6.21 20.75 -3.82
C SER A 99 -6.94 22.08 -3.98
N GLU A 100 -8.20 22.02 -4.40
CA GLU A 100 -9.04 23.19 -4.68
C GLU A 100 -9.33 24.00 -3.42
N LYS A 101 -9.50 23.36 -2.26
CA LYS A 101 -9.84 24.05 -1.02
C LYS A 101 -8.62 24.59 -0.30
N TYR A 102 -7.51 23.87 -0.29
CA TYR A 102 -6.45 24.11 0.69
C TYR A 102 -5.10 24.55 0.12
N ILE A 103 -4.81 24.26 -1.15
CA ILE A 103 -3.56 24.74 -1.75
C ILE A 103 -3.74 26.22 -2.15
N SER A 104 -3.00 27.10 -1.49
CA SER A 104 -3.03 28.56 -1.62
C SER A 104 -1.67 29.23 -1.32
N PRO A 105 -0.60 29.00 -2.11
CA PRO A 105 0.63 29.78 -1.99
C PRO A 105 0.39 31.30 -2.14
N PRO A 106 1.13 32.17 -1.42
CA PRO A 106 2.27 31.84 -0.57
C PRO A 106 1.89 31.45 0.88
N LYS A 107 0.61 31.44 1.25
CA LYS A 107 0.18 31.12 2.62
C LYS A 107 0.35 29.64 2.95
N THR A 108 0.17 28.76 1.97
CA THR A 108 0.42 27.32 2.10
C THR A 108 1.60 26.89 1.22
N THR A 109 2.05 25.66 1.45
CA THR A 109 2.88 24.94 0.49
C THR A 109 2.16 24.78 -0.86
N ASP A 110 2.93 24.45 -1.90
CA ASP A 110 2.42 24.19 -3.25
C ASP A 110 1.77 22.80 -3.40
N PHE A 111 1.68 22.04 -2.30
CA PHE A 111 1.09 20.71 -2.23
C PHE A 111 0.30 20.53 -0.92
N ALA A 112 -0.43 19.43 -0.79
CA ALA A 112 -1.10 19.06 0.45
C ALA A 112 -0.99 17.55 0.70
N ILE A 113 -1.33 17.12 1.90
CA ILE A 113 -1.37 15.70 2.27
C ILE A 113 -2.81 15.23 2.42
N LEU A 114 -3.13 14.14 1.73
CA LEU A 114 -4.31 13.32 1.97
C LEU A 114 -3.93 12.16 2.88
N PHE A 115 -4.40 12.19 4.13
CA PHE A 115 -4.15 11.15 5.12
C PHE A 115 -5.25 10.08 5.05
N LEU A 116 -4.84 8.81 4.94
CA LEU A 116 -5.71 7.65 4.96
C LEU A 116 -5.47 6.86 6.26
N PRO A 117 -6.43 6.80 7.20
CA PRO A 117 -6.18 6.29 8.55
C PRO A 117 -5.95 4.77 8.66
N LEU A 118 -6.19 4.03 7.58
CA LEU A 118 -5.94 2.60 7.53
C LEU A 118 -4.77 2.30 6.58
N GLU A 119 -3.79 1.57 7.09
CA GLU A 119 -2.67 1.07 6.27
C GLU A 119 -3.14 0.17 5.13
N GLY A 120 -4.14 -0.68 5.38
CA GLY A 120 -4.71 -1.55 4.34
C GLY A 120 -5.36 -0.77 3.19
N LEU A 121 -6.04 0.34 3.51
CA LEU A 121 -6.60 1.24 2.51
C LEU A 121 -5.47 1.94 1.73
N TYR A 122 -4.48 2.49 2.42
CA TYR A 122 -3.32 3.11 1.77
C TYR A 122 -2.60 2.12 0.83
N ALA A 123 -2.38 0.89 1.28
CA ALA A 123 -1.84 -0.20 0.49
C ALA A 123 -2.66 -0.53 -0.76
N GLU A 124 -3.99 -0.52 -0.66
CA GLU A 124 -4.87 -0.73 -1.81
C GLU A 124 -4.74 0.39 -2.86
N ILE A 125 -4.55 1.63 -2.42
CA ILE A 125 -4.30 2.75 -3.33
C ILE A 125 -2.94 2.62 -4.03
N LEU A 126 -1.89 2.21 -3.31
CA LEU A 126 -0.57 2.01 -3.90
C LEU A 126 -0.50 0.86 -4.92
N ARG A 127 -1.33 -0.18 -4.75
CA ARG A 127 -1.40 -1.31 -5.68
C ARG A 127 -2.04 -0.94 -7.02
N ARG A 128 -2.72 0.21 -7.11
CA ARG A 128 -3.39 0.67 -8.34
C ARG A 128 -2.40 1.42 -9.24
N PRO A 129 -2.05 0.86 -10.42
CA PRO A 129 -1.04 1.45 -11.27
C PRO A 129 -1.38 2.88 -11.71
N GLY A 130 -0.46 3.82 -11.52
CA GLY A 130 -0.61 5.20 -11.99
C GLY A 130 -1.53 6.08 -11.15
N LEU A 131 -2.23 5.53 -10.15
CA LEU A 131 -3.23 6.25 -9.37
C LEU A 131 -2.58 7.36 -8.55
N TRP A 132 -1.65 7.00 -7.68
CA TRP A 132 -1.01 7.93 -6.76
C TRP A 132 -0.20 8.98 -7.52
N GLU A 133 0.52 8.59 -8.58
CA GLU A 133 1.29 9.52 -9.41
C GLU A 133 0.37 10.49 -10.15
N SER A 134 -0.81 10.02 -10.59
CA SER A 134 -1.78 10.89 -11.25
C SER A 134 -2.33 11.95 -10.31
N ILE A 135 -2.65 11.59 -9.08
CA ILE A 135 -3.15 12.51 -8.04
C ILE A 135 -2.07 13.50 -7.65
N GLN A 136 -0.85 13.01 -7.43
CA GLN A 136 0.29 13.87 -7.11
C GLN A 136 0.56 14.89 -8.22
N ARG A 137 0.58 14.48 -9.50
CA ARG A 137 0.86 15.41 -10.61
C ARG A 137 -0.28 16.37 -10.88
N LYS A 138 -1.53 15.91 -10.87
CA LYS A 138 -2.69 16.71 -11.27
C LYS A 138 -3.20 17.60 -10.14
N ASP A 139 -3.31 17.02 -8.94
CA ASP A 139 -3.93 17.68 -7.79
C ASP A 139 -2.88 18.24 -6.82
N ARG A 140 -1.58 17.92 -6.99
CA ARG A 140 -0.51 18.31 -6.07
C ARG A 140 -0.80 17.82 -4.64
N VAL A 141 -1.35 16.62 -4.53
CA VAL A 141 -1.68 15.97 -3.25
C VAL A 141 -0.86 14.71 -3.09
N SER A 142 -0.18 14.58 -1.96
CA SER A 142 0.50 13.35 -1.55
C SER A 142 -0.43 12.50 -0.70
N ILE A 143 -0.55 11.21 -1.01
CA ILE A 143 -1.36 10.26 -0.23
C ILE A 143 -0.46 9.55 0.76
N VAL A 144 -0.83 9.52 2.04
CA VAL A 144 -0.04 8.86 3.08
C VAL A 144 -0.92 8.06 4.03
N GLY A 145 -0.40 6.91 4.51
CA GLY A 145 -0.93 6.21 5.68
C GLY A 145 -0.21 6.62 6.99
N PRO A 146 -0.69 6.14 8.16
CA PRO A 146 -0.08 6.36 9.47
C PRO A 146 1.45 6.23 9.52
N ALA A 147 2.00 5.10 9.09
CA ALA A 147 3.43 4.81 9.15
C ALA A 147 4.23 5.75 8.25
N THR A 148 3.70 6.05 7.06
CA THR A 148 4.35 6.97 6.11
C THR A 148 4.35 8.41 6.64
N LEU A 149 3.24 8.84 7.24
CA LEU A 149 3.18 10.16 7.88
C LEU A 149 4.15 10.25 9.05
N SER A 150 4.18 9.25 9.95
CA SER A 150 5.12 9.24 11.08
C SER A 150 6.58 9.28 10.61
N ALA A 151 6.93 8.53 9.57
CA ALA A 151 8.27 8.59 8.98
C ALA A 151 8.60 9.98 8.43
N PHE A 152 7.66 10.58 7.70
CA PHE A 152 7.80 11.95 7.20
C PHE A 152 8.01 12.97 8.33
N LEU A 153 7.23 12.90 9.40
CA LEU A 153 7.35 13.80 10.56
C LEU A 153 8.68 13.62 11.29
N ASN A 154 9.15 12.39 11.46
CA ASN A 154 10.46 12.12 12.06
C ASN A 154 11.60 12.74 11.25
N SER A 155 11.57 12.58 9.93
CA SER A 155 12.55 13.20 9.04
C SER A 155 12.46 14.73 9.08
N LEU A 156 11.25 15.28 9.18
CA LEU A 156 11.00 16.72 9.30
C LEU A 156 11.56 17.28 10.61
N GLN A 157 11.36 16.59 11.73
CA GLN A 157 11.95 16.96 13.02
C GLN A 157 13.48 16.99 12.96
N MET A 158 14.09 15.97 12.36
CA MET A 158 15.56 15.90 12.23
C MET A 158 16.07 17.06 11.38
N GLY A 159 15.42 17.34 10.24
CA GLY A 159 15.74 18.49 9.40
C GLY A 159 15.71 19.80 10.19
N PHE A 160 14.63 20.09 10.92
CA PHE A 160 14.51 21.33 11.69
C PHE A 160 15.52 21.45 12.83
N ARG A 161 15.89 20.34 13.51
CA ARG A 161 16.92 20.35 14.55
C ARG A 161 18.31 20.68 13.99
N THR A 162 18.67 20.10 12.84
CA THR A 162 19.94 20.42 12.17
C THR A 162 20.00 21.90 11.78
N LEU A 163 18.90 22.43 11.23
CA LEU A 163 18.84 23.81 10.75
C LEU A 163 18.83 24.87 11.86
N ALA A 164 18.26 24.54 13.04
CA ALA A 164 18.30 25.41 14.22
C ALA A 164 19.74 25.62 14.73
N ILE A 165 20.65 24.69 14.42
CA ILE A 165 22.07 24.77 14.79
C ILE A 165 22.85 25.59 13.76
N GLU A 166 22.49 25.53 12.47
CA GLU A 166 23.29 26.07 11.35
C GLU A 166 22.96 27.53 10.93
N LYS A 167 21.92 28.18 11.47
CA LYS A 167 21.56 29.60 11.20
C LYS A 167 21.41 30.00 9.71
N HIS A 168 21.20 29.05 8.81
CA HIS A 168 20.97 29.32 7.38
C HIS A 168 19.56 28.87 6.95
N THR A 169 18.63 29.82 6.87
CA THR A 169 17.21 29.58 6.50
C THR A 169 17.01 29.07 5.06
N HIS A 170 18.02 29.24 4.18
CA HIS A 170 17.96 28.78 2.79
C HIS A 170 18.03 27.25 2.67
N GLU A 171 18.80 26.59 3.54
CA GLU A 171 19.00 25.14 3.54
C GLU A 171 17.71 24.39 3.94
N ALA A 172 16.84 25.03 4.74
CA ALA A 172 15.58 24.45 5.18
C ALA A 172 14.65 24.03 4.04
N TRP A 173 14.66 24.79 2.95
CA TRP A 173 13.80 24.53 1.81
C TRP A 173 14.34 23.44 0.89
N GLU A 174 15.67 23.30 0.81
CA GLU A 174 16.29 22.20 0.10
C GLU A 174 15.96 20.88 0.80
N TRP A 175 16.05 20.85 2.13
CA TRP A 175 15.62 19.70 2.96
C TRP A 175 14.14 19.37 2.82
N LEU A 176 13.25 20.37 2.84
CA LEU A 176 11.81 20.12 2.64
C LEU A 176 11.53 19.59 1.23
N SER A 177 12.27 20.07 0.22
CA SER A 177 12.15 19.57 -1.15
C SER A 177 12.64 18.12 -1.28
N ILE A 178 13.73 17.75 -0.59
CA ILE A 178 14.21 16.37 -0.50
C ILE A 178 13.14 15.50 0.17
N LEU A 179 12.57 15.97 1.29
CA LEU A 179 11.56 15.22 2.02
C LEU A 179 10.25 15.04 1.22
N LYS A 180 9.85 16.06 0.45
CA LYS A 180 8.75 15.97 -0.53
C LYS A 180 9.04 14.89 -1.58
N ASN A 181 10.27 14.83 -2.08
CA ASN A 181 10.68 13.78 -3.02
C ASN A 181 10.72 12.39 -2.36
N ASP A 182 11.07 12.30 -1.08
CA ASP A 182 11.06 11.03 -0.35
C ASP A 182 9.64 10.52 -0.13
N LEU A 183 8.67 11.39 0.18
CA LEU A 183 7.24 11.00 0.18
C LEU A 183 6.83 10.37 -1.17
N TYR A 184 7.36 10.90 -2.29
CA TYR A 184 7.10 10.36 -3.62
C TYR A 184 7.77 9.00 -3.83
N ARG A 185 9.02 8.84 -3.37
CA ARG A 185 9.77 7.59 -3.48
C ARG A 185 9.25 6.50 -2.54
N PHE A 186 8.74 6.85 -1.36
CA PHE A 186 8.18 5.89 -0.40
C PHE A 186 6.95 5.17 -0.97
N GLY A 187 6.09 5.89 -1.68
CA GLY A 187 4.99 5.28 -2.43
C GLY A 187 5.48 4.25 -3.44
N ASP A 188 6.49 4.60 -4.23
CA ASP A 188 7.15 3.70 -5.18
C ASP A 188 7.76 2.45 -4.53
N TYR A 189 8.47 2.62 -3.41
CA TYR A 189 9.12 1.51 -2.71
C TYR A 189 8.09 0.54 -2.12
N LEU A 190 7.03 1.06 -1.50
CA LEU A 190 5.96 0.23 -0.95
C LEU A 190 5.20 -0.51 -2.05
N ALA A 191 4.89 0.16 -3.17
CA ALA A 191 4.27 -0.49 -4.33
C ALA A 191 5.15 -1.63 -4.88
N LYS A 192 6.48 -1.44 -4.96
CA LYS A 192 7.42 -2.49 -5.40
C LYS A 192 7.54 -3.63 -4.39
N ALA A 193 7.60 -3.32 -3.09
CA ALA A 193 7.66 -4.34 -2.03
C ALA A 193 6.41 -5.22 -2.04
N GLN A 194 5.23 -4.64 -2.21
CA GLN A 194 3.98 -5.38 -2.31
C GLN A 194 3.92 -6.27 -3.55
N ARG A 195 4.34 -5.80 -4.72
CA ARG A 195 4.43 -6.65 -5.92
C ARG A 195 5.28 -7.90 -5.68
N LYS A 196 6.43 -7.74 -5.02
CA LYS A 196 7.29 -8.88 -4.66
C LYS A 196 6.61 -9.85 -3.69
N ILE A 197 5.82 -9.36 -2.73
CA ILE A 197 5.04 -10.21 -1.81
C ILE A 197 3.96 -10.99 -2.58
N GLU A 198 3.26 -10.35 -3.51
CA GLU A 198 2.26 -11.02 -4.36
C GLU A 198 2.89 -12.08 -5.28
N GLU A 199 4.05 -11.77 -5.87
CA GLU A 199 4.83 -12.72 -6.69
C GLU A 199 5.29 -13.92 -5.86
N ALA A 200 5.80 -13.69 -4.64
CA ALA A 200 6.20 -14.75 -3.73
C ALA A 200 5.00 -15.62 -3.29
N GLY A 201 3.85 -15.00 -3.01
CA GLY A 201 2.60 -15.70 -2.68
C GLY A 201 2.06 -16.56 -3.83
N LYS A 202 2.21 -16.12 -5.08
CA LYS A 202 1.87 -16.92 -6.28
C LYS A 202 2.82 -18.11 -6.45
N THR A 203 4.07 -17.99 -6.00
CA THR A 203 5.09 -19.05 -6.07
C THR A 203 4.94 -20.08 -4.95
N HIS A 204 4.15 -19.78 -3.90
CA HIS A 204 3.90 -20.65 -2.75
C HIS A 204 2.43 -21.12 -2.69
N ARG A 205 1.91 -21.67 -3.79
CA ARG A 205 0.78 -22.62 -3.74
C ARG A 205 1.37 -24.02 -3.67
N PRO A 206 1.34 -24.73 -2.52
CA PRO A 206 1.64 -26.15 -2.49
C PRO A 206 0.59 -26.85 -3.36
N GLY A 207 1.04 -27.57 -4.39
CA GLY A 207 0.16 -28.31 -5.30
C GLY A 207 -0.66 -29.37 -4.56
N GLU A 208 -1.95 -29.39 -4.85
CA GLU A 208 -2.85 -30.53 -4.63
C GLU A 208 -2.44 -31.72 -5.53
N PRO A 209 -2.82 -32.97 -5.16
CA PRO A 209 -2.04 -34.16 -5.48
C PRO A 209 -2.23 -34.63 -6.92
N ALA A 210 -1.16 -35.17 -7.51
CA ALA A 210 -1.21 -35.88 -8.78
C ALA A 210 -1.99 -37.19 -8.63
N ASN A 211 -3.28 -37.18 -8.95
CA ASN A 211 -4.03 -38.39 -9.27
C ASN A 211 -4.09 -38.54 -10.79
N GLY A 212 -3.13 -39.28 -11.33
CA GLY A 212 -3.06 -39.65 -12.74
C GLY A 212 -3.24 -41.16 -12.88
N ASN A 213 -4.42 -41.54 -13.39
CA ASN A 213 -4.76 -42.89 -13.80
C ASN A 213 -3.68 -43.49 -14.70
N HIS A 214 -3.16 -44.67 -14.35
CA HIS A 214 -2.58 -45.59 -15.32
C HIS A 214 -3.54 -46.75 -15.56
N GLU A 215 -3.79 -46.95 -16.84
CA GLU A 215 -4.78 -47.82 -17.45
C GLU A 215 -4.50 -49.30 -17.20
N LYS A 216 -5.60 -50.07 -17.21
CA LYS A 216 -5.60 -51.53 -17.28
C LYS A 216 -5.16 -51.94 -18.69
N GLU A 217 -4.05 -52.66 -18.81
CA GLU A 217 -3.78 -53.53 -19.95
C GLU A 217 -3.58 -54.97 -19.48
N THR A 218 -4.60 -55.79 -19.78
CA THR A 218 -4.55 -57.21 -20.16
C THR A 218 -3.64 -58.16 -19.39
N GLU A 219 -4.25 -58.93 -18.47
CA GLU A 219 -3.74 -60.22 -18.04
C GLU A 219 -4.85 -61.27 -18.25
N GLN A 220 -4.79 -62.04 -19.33
CA GLN A 220 -5.25 -63.43 -19.34
C GLN A 220 -4.84 -64.24 -20.58
N SER A 221 -4.38 -65.46 -20.27
CA SER A 221 -4.17 -66.65 -21.10
C SER A 221 -2.91 -66.66 -21.97
N GLY A 222 -1.92 -67.54 -21.78
CA GLY A 222 -1.78 -68.73 -20.94
C GLY A 222 -0.93 -69.77 -21.68
N LYS A 223 -0.04 -70.49 -20.99
CA LYS A 223 0.11 -71.95 -21.09
C LYS A 223 1.16 -72.53 -20.11
N PRO A 224 0.98 -73.79 -19.69
CA PRO A 224 1.61 -74.39 -18.52
C PRO A 224 2.92 -75.13 -18.84
N ALA A 225 3.70 -75.39 -17.79
CA ALA A 225 4.90 -76.22 -17.80
C ALA A 225 4.60 -77.70 -18.17
N PRO A 226 5.52 -78.42 -18.85
CA PRO A 226 5.29 -79.80 -19.24
C PRO A 226 5.64 -80.75 -18.08
N THR A 227 4.65 -81.53 -17.64
CA THR A 227 4.83 -82.71 -16.79
C THR A 227 5.33 -83.87 -17.66
N GLN A 228 6.56 -84.33 -17.42
CA GLN A 228 7.06 -85.58 -18.00
C GLN A 228 6.39 -86.78 -17.32
N LYS A 229 5.73 -87.62 -18.13
CA LYS A 229 5.32 -88.98 -17.77
C LYS A 229 6.38 -89.96 -18.27
N HIS A 230 6.86 -90.83 -17.39
CA HIS A 230 7.62 -92.04 -17.72
C HIS A 230 6.78 -93.03 -18.55
N PRO A 231 7.39 -93.78 -19.48
CA PRO A 231 6.95 -95.13 -19.85
C PRO A 231 7.63 -96.22 -18.99
N PRO A 232 7.11 -97.46 -18.98
CA PRO A 232 7.50 -98.52 -18.06
C PRO A 232 8.65 -99.39 -18.55
N ASP A 233 9.31 -100.00 -17.56
CA ASP A 233 9.88 -101.36 -17.50
C ASP A 233 10.85 -101.87 -18.59
N SER A 234 12.10 -102.13 -18.20
CA SER A 234 12.70 -103.48 -18.23
C SER A 234 14.22 -103.41 -18.04
N GLY A 235 14.76 -104.25 -17.16
CA GLY A 235 16.14 -104.74 -17.32
C GLY A 235 17.08 -104.62 -16.12
N ARG A 236 17.00 -105.62 -15.24
CA ARG A 236 18.12 -106.49 -14.83
C ARG A 236 19.40 -105.86 -14.21
N SER A 237 19.63 -106.34 -12.97
CA SER A 237 20.85 -107.04 -12.51
C SER A 237 22.09 -106.25 -12.07
N ARG A 238 22.50 -106.60 -10.82
CA ARG A 238 23.87 -106.89 -10.35
C ARG A 238 24.80 -105.67 -10.23
N ASN A 239 25.79 -105.61 -9.36
CA ASN A 239 26.29 -106.35 -8.21
C ASN A 239 27.45 -105.45 -7.73
N GLY A 240 27.78 -105.47 -6.44
CA GLY A 240 29.07 -104.97 -5.95
C GLY A 240 28.91 -104.06 -4.76
#